data_AF-A0A9P1JD62-F1
#
_entry.id   AF-A0A9P1JD62-F1
#
_cell.length_a   1.000
_cell.length_b   1.000
_cell.length_c   1.000
_cell.angle_alpha   90.00
_cell.angle_beta   90.00
_cell.angle_gamma   90.00
#
_symmetry.space_group_name_H-M   'P 1'
#
loop_
_entity.id
_entity.type
_entity.pdbx_description
1 polymer ?
#
loop_
_entity_poly.entity_id
_entity_poly.type
_entity_poly.pdbx_seq_one_letter_code
_entity_poly.pdbx_strand_id
1 'polypeptide(L)'
;MLDIGECRTSQLNSGVISASKKVRNEGKLVTPDRVISALDFGFLTNFLTKTYEDNNAKSLLWPNQLSVVFPNAPQGTTRDSIEKKLNRIRELRNRLTHHEAIWKFFSDDLQTGKPDYNNPVYGALASCSLLSKHYDDILTLVGWISQDSLDSFLSNQGDARFRALCCVDGLHSYISPDKLETSFTVNRGGWGIRKVMKLISKGEMIRITRSGSTLYTIGRDTNRLF
;
A
#
# COMPACT_ATOMS: atom_id res chain seq x y z
N MET A 1 -31.24 21.51 21.15
CA MET A 1 -30.31 21.72 20.02
C MET A 1 -28.95 21.21 20.50
N LEU A 2 -28.68 19.92 20.31
CA LEU A 2 -27.41 19.30 20.74
C LEU A 2 -26.29 19.92 19.92
N ASP A 3 -25.31 20.48 20.62
CA ASP A 3 -24.24 21.25 20.03
C ASP A 3 -23.39 20.34 19.15
N ILE A 4 -23.19 20.74 17.89
CA ILE A 4 -22.51 19.91 16.89
C ILE A 4 -21.05 19.63 17.33
N GLY A 5 -20.49 20.44 18.22
CA GLY A 5 -19.20 20.19 18.88
C GLY A 5 -19.21 19.03 19.88
N GLU A 6 -20.27 18.87 20.69
CA GLU A 6 -20.39 17.78 21.69
C GLU A 6 -20.48 16.40 21.04
N CYS A 7 -21.22 16.31 19.92
CA CYS A 7 -21.38 15.06 19.19
C CYS A 7 -20.10 14.60 18.46
N ARG A 8 -19.14 15.52 18.22
CA ARG A 8 -17.86 15.24 17.55
C ARG A 8 -16.80 14.74 18.53
N THR A 9 -16.74 15.35 19.71
CA THR A 9 -15.85 14.92 20.81
C THR A 9 -16.27 13.56 21.36
N SER A 10 -17.57 13.23 21.35
CA SER A 10 -18.07 11.95 21.81
C SER A 10 -17.63 10.76 20.93
N GLN A 11 -17.54 10.95 19.60
CA GLN A 11 -17.07 9.90 18.68
C GLN A 11 -15.57 9.61 18.86
N LEU A 12 -14.73 10.64 18.99
CA LEU A 12 -13.31 10.48 19.32
C LEU A 12 -13.13 9.72 20.64
N ASN A 13 -13.85 10.16 21.67
CA ASN A 13 -13.79 9.54 22.99
C ASN A 13 -14.20 8.07 22.93
N SER A 14 -15.22 7.72 22.14
CA SER A 14 -15.67 6.32 22.00
C SER A 14 -14.60 5.40 21.40
N GLY A 15 -13.86 5.85 20.39
CA GLY A 15 -12.79 5.06 19.76
C GLY A 15 -11.58 4.89 20.69
N VAL A 16 -11.17 5.96 21.37
CA VAL A 16 -10.10 5.93 22.37
C VAL A 16 -10.46 5.02 23.55
N ILE A 17 -11.72 5.06 24.01
CA ILE A 17 -12.23 4.19 25.08
C ILE A 17 -12.21 2.72 24.63
N SER A 18 -12.65 2.42 23.40
CA SER A 18 -12.63 1.07 22.84
C SER A 18 -11.21 0.51 22.73
N ALA A 19 -10.27 1.30 22.20
CA ALA A 19 -8.86 0.92 22.12
C ALA A 19 -8.23 0.74 23.50
N SER A 20 -8.50 1.63 24.45
CA SER A 20 -8.04 1.51 25.85
C SER A 20 -8.57 0.24 26.52
N LYS A 21 -9.83 -0.12 26.26
CA LYS A 21 -10.45 -1.36 26.76
C LYS A 21 -9.78 -2.59 26.14
N LYS A 22 -9.46 -2.56 24.85
CA LYS A 22 -8.73 -3.64 24.17
C LYS A 22 -7.34 -3.85 24.78
N VAL A 23 -6.56 -2.79 24.96
CA VAL A 23 -5.22 -2.85 25.61
C VAL A 23 -5.32 -3.43 27.03
N ARG A 24 -6.33 -3.00 27.79
CA ARG A 24 -6.58 -3.52 29.14
C ARG A 24 -6.96 -5.00 29.14
N ASN A 25 -7.80 -5.44 28.21
CA ASN A 25 -8.21 -6.84 28.07
C ASN A 25 -7.02 -7.75 27.68
N GLU A 26 -6.01 -7.21 27.01
CA GLU A 26 -4.74 -7.90 26.73
C GLU A 26 -3.79 -7.92 27.94
N GLY A 27 -4.21 -7.44 29.12
CA GLY A 27 -3.40 -7.40 30.35
C GLY A 27 -2.28 -6.36 30.31
N LYS A 28 -2.29 -5.44 29.35
CA LYS A 28 -1.26 -4.43 29.15
C LYS A 28 -1.63 -3.13 29.85
N LEU A 29 -0.63 -2.44 30.40
CA LEU A 29 -0.77 -1.04 30.85
C LEU A 29 -1.25 -0.17 29.69
N VAL A 30 -2.28 0.64 29.94
CA VAL A 30 -2.83 1.59 28.97
C VAL A 30 -1.92 2.81 28.89
N THR A 31 -1.12 2.90 27.83
CA THR A 31 -0.28 4.06 27.51
C THR A 31 -0.74 4.68 26.20
N PRO A 32 -0.49 5.98 25.94
CA PRO A 32 -0.86 6.63 24.68
C PRO A 32 -0.41 5.85 23.45
N ASP A 33 0.85 5.40 23.42
CA ASP A 33 1.40 4.62 22.30
C ASP A 33 0.65 3.32 22.04
N ARG A 34 0.25 2.62 23.13
CA ARG A 34 -0.50 1.37 23.03
C ARG A 34 -1.94 1.60 22.61
N VAL A 35 -2.55 2.70 23.05
CA VAL A 35 -3.88 3.11 22.60
C VAL A 35 -3.84 3.43 21.11
N ILE A 36 -2.86 4.24 20.66
CA ILE A 36 -2.67 4.56 19.24
C ILE A 36 -2.46 3.29 18.41
N SER A 37 -1.64 2.36 18.89
CA SER A 37 -1.38 1.09 18.21
C SER A 37 -2.60 0.15 18.18
N ALA A 38 -3.55 0.32 19.10
CA ALA A 38 -4.77 -0.48 19.17
C ALA A 38 -5.92 0.08 18.33
N LEU A 39 -5.80 1.32 17.84
CA LEU A 39 -6.77 1.92 16.92
C LEU A 39 -6.74 1.21 15.57
N ASP A 40 -7.92 1.02 14.98
CA ASP A 40 -8.00 0.48 13.62
C ASP A 40 -7.67 1.55 12.58
N PHE A 41 -7.31 1.09 11.38
CA PHE A 41 -6.96 1.97 10.28
C PHE A 41 -8.14 2.86 9.84
N GLY A 42 -9.38 2.39 9.99
CA GLY A 42 -10.57 3.18 9.66
C GLY A 42 -10.74 4.38 10.58
N PHE A 43 -10.47 4.21 11.87
CA PHE A 43 -10.43 5.29 12.84
C PHE A 43 -9.33 6.31 12.50
N LEU A 44 -8.14 5.84 12.09
CA LEU A 44 -7.07 6.74 11.66
C LEU A 44 -7.44 7.57 10.42
N THR A 45 -8.12 6.98 9.44
CA THR A 45 -8.61 7.74 8.28
C THR A 45 -9.71 8.74 8.63
N ASN A 46 -10.53 8.45 9.65
CA ASN A 46 -11.58 9.37 10.08
C ASN A 46 -11.00 10.67 10.67
N PHE A 47 -9.83 10.61 11.32
CA PHE A 47 -9.15 11.80 11.83
C PHE A 47 -8.88 12.82 10.73
N LEU A 48 -8.65 12.39 9.49
CA LEU A 48 -8.32 13.26 8.37
C LEU A 48 -9.54 13.86 7.66
N THR A 49 -10.74 13.55 8.12
CA THR A 49 -11.97 14.11 7.55
C THR A 49 -12.14 15.59 7.93
N LYS A 50 -12.96 16.30 7.16
CA LYS A 50 -13.36 17.70 7.43
C LYS A 50 -13.95 17.93 8.83
N THR A 51 -14.37 16.88 9.51
CA THR A 51 -14.93 16.94 10.88
C THR A 51 -13.93 17.49 11.89
N TYR A 52 -12.63 17.29 11.64
CA TYR A 52 -11.52 17.74 12.47
C TYR A 52 -10.74 18.92 11.86
N GLU A 53 -11.34 19.61 10.89
CA GLU A 53 -10.78 20.80 10.27
C GLU A 53 -11.38 22.06 10.91
N ASP A 54 -10.52 22.93 11.43
CA ASP A 54 -10.91 24.21 12.01
C ASP A 54 -9.92 25.31 11.60
N ASN A 55 -10.32 26.07 10.59
CA ASN A 55 -9.54 27.17 10.04
C ASN A 55 -9.65 28.46 10.87
N ASN A 56 -10.55 28.53 11.86
CA ASN A 56 -10.89 29.77 12.55
C ASN A 56 -10.48 29.78 14.04
N ALA A 57 -10.64 28.67 14.76
CA ALA A 57 -10.40 28.61 16.21
C ALA A 57 -9.12 27.85 16.61
N LYS A 58 -8.35 27.30 15.66
CA LYS A 58 -7.12 26.51 15.88
C LYS A 58 -7.26 25.39 16.93
N SER A 59 -8.49 24.99 17.24
CA SER A 59 -8.82 24.08 18.33
C SER A 59 -8.79 22.61 17.89
N LEU A 60 -8.85 22.37 16.57
CA LEU A 60 -8.83 21.03 15.97
C LEU A 60 -7.49 20.70 15.32
N LEU A 61 -7.35 19.42 14.97
CA LEU A 61 -6.12 18.82 14.44
C LEU A 61 -5.66 19.50 13.15
N TRP A 62 -6.58 19.78 12.22
CA TRP A 62 -6.22 20.31 10.90
C TRP A 62 -6.64 21.77 10.76
N PRO A 63 -5.83 22.60 10.07
CA PRO A 63 -4.58 22.26 9.36
C PRO A 63 -3.32 22.21 10.24
N ASN A 64 -3.42 22.55 11.53
CA ASN A 64 -2.28 22.81 12.42
C ASN A 64 -1.27 21.66 12.55
N GLN A 65 -1.73 20.42 12.49
CA GLN A 65 -0.89 19.22 12.62
C GLN A 65 -0.41 18.66 11.28
N LEU A 66 -0.79 19.25 10.12
CA LEU A 66 -0.40 18.71 8.81
C LEU A 66 1.13 18.65 8.66
N SER A 67 1.83 19.73 9.01
CA SER A 67 3.30 19.78 8.92
C SER A 67 4.00 18.94 9.99
N VAL A 68 3.30 18.57 11.07
CA VAL A 68 3.85 17.71 12.12
C VAL A 68 3.72 16.24 11.72
N VAL A 69 2.56 15.85 11.18
CA VAL A 69 2.27 14.46 10.79
C VAL A 69 2.86 14.11 9.42
N PHE A 70 2.90 15.08 8.50
CA PHE A 70 3.44 14.91 7.15
C PHE A 70 4.57 15.92 6.88
N PRO A 71 5.67 15.87 7.64
CA PRO A 71 6.75 16.85 7.54
C PRO A 71 7.43 16.87 6.17
N ASN A 72 7.36 15.76 5.42
CA ASN A 72 7.99 15.63 4.09
C ASN A 72 7.00 15.77 2.92
N ALA A 73 5.76 16.20 3.17
CA ALA A 73 4.81 16.45 2.09
C ALA A 73 5.21 17.69 1.26
N PRO A 74 5.01 17.68 -0.07
CA PRO A 74 5.27 18.85 -0.91
C PRO A 74 4.51 20.10 -0.45
N GLN A 75 5.11 21.27 -0.67
CA GLN A 75 4.43 22.54 -0.39
C GLN A 75 3.11 22.63 -1.18
N GLY A 76 2.04 23.07 -0.51
CA GLY A 76 0.71 23.15 -1.10
C GLY A 76 -0.12 21.86 -1.00
N THR A 77 0.42 20.80 -0.39
CA THR A 77 -0.37 19.60 -0.07
C THR A 77 -1.49 19.95 0.91
N THR A 78 -2.73 19.66 0.53
CA THR A 78 -3.92 19.95 1.35
C THR A 78 -4.37 18.72 2.12
N ARG A 79 -5.05 18.93 3.26
CA ARG A 79 -5.71 17.85 4.02
C ARG A 79 -6.61 17.00 3.13
N ASP A 80 -7.39 17.63 2.24
CA ASP A 80 -8.29 16.94 1.30
C ASP A 80 -7.53 15.98 0.37
N SER A 81 -6.38 16.41 -0.15
CA SER A 81 -5.56 15.55 -1.01
C SER A 81 -5.01 14.33 -0.26
N ILE A 82 -4.62 14.50 1.00
CA ILE A 82 -4.14 13.42 1.87
C ILE A 82 -5.27 12.47 2.23
N GLU A 83 -6.43 13.00 2.62
CA GLU A 83 -7.64 12.22 2.93
C GLU A 83 -8.03 11.33 1.73
N LYS A 84 -8.05 11.88 0.51
CA LYS A 84 -8.37 11.13 -0.70
C LYS A 84 -7.40 9.96 -0.93
N LYS A 85 -6.10 10.18 -0.76
CA LYS A 85 -5.09 9.11 -0.89
C LYS A 85 -5.26 8.03 0.17
N LEU A 86 -5.44 8.41 1.43
CA LEU A 86 -5.62 7.45 2.53
C LEU A 86 -6.93 6.67 2.43
N ASN A 87 -8.01 7.29 1.95
CA ASN A 87 -9.27 6.58 1.67
C ASN A 87 -9.10 5.52 0.58
N ARG A 88 -8.37 5.80 -0.50
CA ARG A 88 -8.04 4.80 -1.52
C ARG A 88 -7.23 3.62 -0.96
N ILE A 89 -6.26 3.89 -0.08
CA ILE A 89 -5.49 2.84 0.60
C ILE A 89 -6.40 2.01 1.52
N ARG A 90 -7.30 2.67 2.25
CA ARG A 90 -8.28 1.99 3.12
C ARG A 90 -9.19 1.07 2.35
N GLU A 91 -9.70 1.52 1.20
CA GLU A 91 -10.51 0.69 0.31
C GLU A 91 -9.72 -0.52 -0.17
N LEU A 92 -8.50 -0.34 -0.68
CA LEU A 92 -7.65 -1.45 -1.09
C LEU A 92 -7.39 -2.47 0.04
N ARG A 93 -7.07 -1.97 1.25
CA ARG A 93 -6.89 -2.81 2.44
C ARG A 93 -8.16 -3.56 2.81
N ASN A 94 -9.32 -2.92 2.75
CA ASN A 94 -10.60 -3.55 3.06
C ASN A 94 -10.91 -4.70 2.10
N ARG A 95 -10.65 -4.49 0.81
CA ARG A 95 -10.77 -5.54 -0.22
C ARG A 95 -9.90 -6.74 0.10
N LEU A 96 -8.65 -6.51 0.53
CA LEU A 96 -7.74 -7.58 0.98
C LEU A 96 -8.32 -8.35 2.18
N THR A 97 -8.89 -7.67 3.17
CA THR A 97 -9.52 -8.33 4.34
C THR A 97 -10.81 -9.07 4.01
N HIS A 98 -11.51 -8.67 2.94
CA HIS A 98 -12.68 -9.38 2.41
C HIS A 98 -12.31 -10.47 1.40
N HIS A 99 -11.03 -10.80 1.25
CA HIS A 99 -10.53 -11.79 0.28
C HIS A 99 -10.93 -11.49 -1.18
N GLU A 100 -11.11 -10.21 -1.51
CA GLU A 100 -11.33 -9.80 -2.89
C GLU A 100 -10.00 -9.75 -3.66
N ALA A 101 -10.06 -10.01 -4.96
CA ALA A 101 -8.92 -9.90 -5.86
C ALA A 101 -8.46 -8.44 -6.00
N ILE A 102 -7.26 -8.13 -5.49
CA ILE A 102 -6.68 -6.77 -5.45
C ILE A 102 -6.46 -6.13 -6.84
N TRP A 103 -6.45 -6.93 -7.91
CA TRP A 103 -6.21 -6.48 -9.29
C TRP A 103 -7.49 -6.11 -10.06
N LYS A 104 -8.67 -6.24 -9.44
CA LYS A 104 -9.92 -5.73 -10.02
C LYS A 104 -9.98 -4.22 -9.78
N PHE A 105 -10.08 -3.43 -10.84
CA PHE A 105 -10.20 -1.98 -10.74
C PHE A 105 -11.39 -1.50 -11.55
N PHE A 106 -11.81 -0.28 -11.23
CA PHE A 106 -12.95 0.39 -11.84
C PHE A 106 -12.54 1.80 -12.20
N SER A 107 -13.14 2.35 -13.25
CA SER A 107 -12.91 3.75 -13.62
C SER A 107 -13.53 4.67 -12.57
N ASP A 108 -12.91 5.81 -12.29
CA ASP A 108 -13.51 6.78 -11.36
C ASP A 108 -14.70 7.49 -12.02
N ASP A 109 -15.78 7.65 -11.26
CA ASP A 109 -16.93 8.48 -11.61
C ASP A 109 -16.51 9.97 -11.63
N LEU A 110 -16.82 10.67 -12.72
CA LEU A 110 -16.38 12.06 -12.95
C LEU A 110 -17.01 13.08 -11.99
N GLN A 111 -18.17 12.76 -11.39
CA GLN A 111 -18.87 13.66 -10.47
C GLN A 111 -18.46 13.44 -9.02
N THR A 112 -18.26 12.18 -8.62
CA THR A 112 -17.98 11.81 -7.22
C THR A 112 -16.51 11.55 -6.95
N GLY A 113 -15.71 11.28 -7.99
CA GLY A 113 -14.30 10.90 -7.87
C GLY A 113 -14.07 9.54 -7.21
N LYS A 114 -15.12 8.71 -7.12
CA LYS A 114 -15.11 7.37 -6.52
C LYS A 114 -15.14 6.29 -7.61
N PRO A 115 -14.71 5.05 -7.32
CA PRO A 115 -14.79 3.96 -8.29
C PRO A 115 -16.24 3.71 -8.76
N ASP A 116 -16.47 3.73 -10.06
CA ASP A 116 -17.73 3.35 -10.71
C ASP A 116 -17.75 1.83 -10.96
N TYR A 117 -18.45 1.11 -10.09
CA TYR A 117 -18.56 -0.35 -10.17
C TYR A 117 -19.23 -0.88 -11.44
N ASN A 118 -19.91 -0.02 -12.22
CA ASN A 118 -20.49 -0.40 -13.51
C ASN A 118 -19.48 -0.36 -14.66
N ASN A 119 -18.30 0.25 -14.45
CA ASN A 119 -17.28 0.44 -15.48
C ASN A 119 -15.93 -0.19 -15.06
N PRO A 120 -15.82 -1.53 -15.07
CA PRO A 120 -14.59 -2.24 -14.72
C PRO A 120 -13.47 -2.01 -15.73
N VAL A 121 -12.24 -1.93 -15.22
CA VAL A 121 -11.01 -1.87 -16.04
C VAL A 121 -10.54 -3.29 -16.32
N TYR A 122 -10.33 -3.59 -17.61
CA TYR A 122 -9.88 -4.91 -18.07
C TYR A 122 -8.45 -4.90 -18.60
N GLY A 123 -7.82 -6.07 -18.55
CA GLY A 123 -6.50 -6.33 -19.11
C GLY A 123 -5.40 -6.40 -18.06
N ALA A 124 -4.54 -7.42 -18.16
CA ALA A 124 -3.47 -7.66 -17.19
C ALA A 124 -2.53 -6.46 -17.05
N LEU A 125 -2.16 -5.82 -18.18
CA LEU A 125 -1.32 -4.63 -18.17
C LEU A 125 -1.97 -3.48 -17.39
N ALA A 126 -3.23 -3.15 -17.70
CA ALA A 126 -3.95 -2.07 -17.04
C ALA A 126 -4.12 -2.34 -15.53
N SER A 127 -4.49 -3.57 -15.16
CA SER A 127 -4.57 -4.00 -13.76
C SER A 127 -3.23 -3.88 -13.03
N CYS A 128 -2.12 -4.37 -13.62
CA CYS A 128 -0.79 -4.26 -13.01
C CYS A 128 -0.32 -2.81 -12.87
N SER A 129 -0.61 -1.95 -13.86
CA SER A 129 -0.28 -0.52 -13.80
C SER A 129 -1.05 0.20 -12.70
N LEU A 130 -2.35 -0.07 -12.55
CA LEU A 130 -3.16 0.51 -11.48
C LEU A 130 -2.72 0.01 -10.10
N LEU A 131 -2.42 -1.28 -9.97
CA LEU A 131 -1.89 -1.87 -8.75
C LEU A 131 -0.55 -1.24 -8.35
N SER A 132 0.34 -1.02 -9.33
CA SER A 132 1.61 -0.32 -9.12
C SER A 132 1.40 1.14 -8.68
N LYS A 133 0.46 1.85 -9.30
CA LYS A 133 0.11 3.22 -8.91
C LYS A 133 -0.40 3.31 -7.47
N HIS A 134 -1.30 2.41 -7.07
CA HIS A 134 -1.79 2.35 -5.69
C HIS A 134 -0.67 2.06 -4.69
N TYR A 135 0.27 1.20 -5.08
CA TYR A 135 1.44 0.91 -4.28
C TYR A 135 2.38 2.11 -4.14
N ASP A 136 2.65 2.83 -5.23
CA ASP A 136 3.44 4.06 -5.21
C ASP A 136 2.76 5.16 -4.36
N ASP A 137 1.43 5.24 -4.37
CA ASP A 137 0.66 6.14 -3.48
C ASP A 137 0.85 5.78 -1.99
N ILE A 138 0.95 4.49 -1.65
CA ILE A 138 1.26 4.04 -0.27
C ILE A 138 2.68 4.48 0.10
N LEU A 139 3.68 4.19 -0.74
CA LEU A 139 5.07 4.57 -0.47
C LEU A 139 5.24 6.08 -0.35
N THR A 140 4.54 6.84 -1.18
CA THR A 140 4.51 8.31 -1.13
C THR A 140 4.01 8.79 0.23
N LEU A 141 2.88 8.26 0.72
CA LEU A 141 2.34 8.64 2.02
C LEU A 141 3.24 8.23 3.18
N VAL A 142 3.86 7.04 3.12
CA VAL A 142 4.85 6.62 4.12
C VAL A 142 6.03 7.58 4.14
N GLY A 143 6.56 7.97 2.97
CA GLY A 143 7.65 8.94 2.88
C GLY A 143 7.27 10.33 3.39
N TRP A 144 6.03 10.77 3.14
CA TRP A 144 5.51 12.03 3.69
C TRP A 144 5.49 12.04 5.21
N ILE A 145 5.18 10.89 5.84
CA ILE A 145 5.19 10.72 7.30
C ILE A 145 6.62 10.59 7.83
N SER A 146 7.45 9.73 7.24
CA SER A 146 8.80 9.42 7.72
C SER A 146 9.66 8.82 6.60
N GLN A 147 10.72 9.52 6.21
CA GLN A 147 11.70 9.00 5.25
C GLN A 147 12.44 7.78 5.80
N ASP A 148 12.83 7.79 7.07
CA ASP A 148 13.50 6.64 7.71
C ASP A 148 12.66 5.36 7.62
N SER A 149 11.34 5.46 7.79
CA SER A 149 10.42 4.32 7.68
C SER A 149 10.33 3.83 6.23
N LEU A 150 10.30 4.74 5.26
CA LEU A 150 10.32 4.39 3.83
C LEU A 150 11.63 3.69 3.46
N ASP A 151 12.77 4.25 3.83
CA ASP A 151 14.10 3.68 3.54
C ASP A 151 14.29 2.31 4.18
N SER A 152 13.87 2.15 5.43
CA SER A 152 13.85 0.85 6.11
C SER A 152 12.97 -0.15 5.35
N PHE A 153 11.79 0.25 4.89
CA PHE A 153 10.91 -0.63 4.12
C PHE A 153 11.52 -1.02 2.76
N LEU A 154 12.09 -0.07 2.02
CA LEU A 154 12.72 -0.28 0.73
C LEU A 154 13.96 -1.19 0.83
N SER A 155 14.78 -1.01 1.86
CA SER A 155 15.98 -1.84 2.10
C SER A 155 15.65 -3.31 2.42
N ASN A 156 14.47 -3.57 2.98
CA ASN A 156 14.00 -4.92 3.33
C ASN A 156 13.38 -5.71 2.16
N GLN A 157 13.62 -5.30 0.91
CA GLN A 157 13.16 -5.96 -0.32
C GLN A 157 11.64 -6.04 -0.51
N GLY A 158 10.84 -5.37 0.33
CA GLY A 158 9.37 -5.34 0.18
C GLY A 158 8.94 -4.78 -1.17
N ASP A 159 9.55 -3.67 -1.58
CA ASP A 159 9.34 -3.03 -2.88
C ASP A 159 9.69 -3.91 -4.06
N ALA A 160 10.91 -4.46 -4.07
CA ALA A 160 11.34 -5.30 -5.17
C ALA A 160 10.45 -6.54 -5.33
N ARG A 161 9.99 -7.13 -4.22
CA ARG A 161 9.07 -8.28 -4.24
C ARG A 161 7.69 -7.90 -4.76
N PHE A 162 7.13 -6.78 -4.30
CA PHE A 162 5.84 -6.33 -4.79
C PHE A 162 5.89 -6.09 -6.30
N ARG A 163 6.89 -5.35 -6.79
CA ARG A 163 7.04 -5.03 -8.21
C ARG A 163 7.29 -6.26 -9.10
N ALA A 164 8.04 -7.25 -8.60
CA ALA A 164 8.25 -8.50 -9.33
C ALA A 164 6.98 -9.33 -9.47
N LEU A 165 6.14 -9.39 -8.43
CA LEU A 165 4.90 -10.17 -8.44
C LEU A 165 3.72 -9.45 -9.10
N CYS A 166 3.65 -8.12 -8.93
CA CYS A 166 2.51 -7.31 -9.36
C CYS A 166 2.71 -6.68 -10.73
N CYS A 167 3.42 -7.37 -11.63
CA CYS A 167 3.62 -6.98 -13.02
C CYS A 167 3.16 -8.08 -13.98
N VAL A 168 3.09 -7.77 -15.28
CA VAL A 168 2.63 -8.72 -16.31
C VAL A 168 3.54 -9.96 -16.35
N ASP A 169 4.86 -9.77 -16.24
CA ASP A 169 5.81 -10.88 -16.19
C ASP A 169 5.65 -11.72 -14.91
N GLY A 170 5.41 -11.08 -13.76
CA GLY A 170 5.08 -11.76 -12.51
C GLY A 170 3.82 -12.60 -12.62
N LEU A 171 2.82 -12.15 -13.37
CA LEU A 171 1.65 -12.96 -13.66
C LEU A 171 2.00 -14.14 -14.59
N HIS A 172 2.68 -13.85 -15.71
CA HIS A 172 3.10 -14.87 -16.68
C HIS A 172 3.96 -15.96 -16.05
N SER A 173 4.79 -15.65 -15.04
CA SER A 173 5.59 -16.67 -14.35
C SER A 173 4.78 -17.80 -13.73
N TYR A 174 3.51 -17.55 -13.38
CA TYR A 174 2.60 -18.55 -12.82
C TYR A 174 1.68 -19.18 -13.87
N ILE A 175 1.15 -18.39 -14.81
CA ILE A 175 0.05 -18.85 -15.69
C ILE A 175 0.48 -19.15 -17.13
N SER A 176 1.58 -18.56 -17.60
CA SER A 176 2.08 -18.74 -18.98
C SER A 176 3.58 -18.44 -19.02
N PRO A 177 4.43 -19.29 -18.40
CA PRO A 177 5.86 -19.00 -18.30
C PRO A 177 6.55 -18.85 -19.66
N ASP A 178 5.96 -19.41 -20.71
CA ASP A 178 6.39 -19.27 -22.10
C ASP A 178 6.36 -17.83 -22.63
N LYS A 179 5.52 -16.97 -22.04
CA LYS A 179 5.37 -15.55 -22.40
C LYS A 179 6.34 -14.59 -21.71
N LEU A 180 7.24 -15.09 -20.87
CA LEU A 180 8.26 -14.26 -20.22
C LEU A 180 9.26 -13.73 -21.24
N GLU A 181 9.46 -12.41 -21.28
CA GLU A 181 10.43 -11.77 -22.18
C GLU A 181 11.86 -12.23 -21.86
N THR A 182 12.18 -12.31 -20.57
CA THR A 182 13.52 -12.69 -20.10
C THR A 182 13.61 -14.21 -19.94
N SER A 183 14.29 -14.86 -20.89
CA SER A 183 14.58 -16.29 -20.83
C SER A 183 16.07 -16.63 -20.96
N PHE A 184 16.48 -17.71 -20.30
CA PHE A 184 17.83 -18.24 -20.31
C PHE A 184 17.83 -19.74 -20.61
N THR A 185 18.53 -20.14 -21.66
CA THR A 185 18.71 -21.55 -22.02
C THR A 185 19.97 -22.11 -21.36
N VAL A 186 19.85 -23.21 -20.62
CA VAL A 186 20.99 -23.87 -19.99
C VAL A 186 21.82 -24.61 -21.06
N ASN A 187 22.90 -23.99 -21.52
CA ASN A 187 23.93 -24.65 -22.33
C ASN A 187 25.10 -25.10 -21.43
N ARG A 188 25.83 -26.15 -21.83
CA ARG A 188 26.99 -26.69 -21.10
C ARG A 188 28.10 -25.63 -20.99
N GLY A 189 28.06 -24.80 -19.95
CA GLY A 189 29.07 -23.79 -19.70
C GLY A 189 28.58 -22.76 -18.68
N GLY A 190 29.13 -22.79 -17.47
CA GLY A 190 28.70 -21.99 -16.31
C GLY A 190 28.79 -20.46 -16.44
N TRP A 191 29.01 -19.92 -17.64
CA TRP A 191 29.07 -18.49 -17.94
C TRP A 191 27.71 -17.77 -17.79
N GLY A 192 26.60 -18.52 -17.77
CA GLY A 192 25.24 -17.99 -17.62
C GLY A 192 24.91 -17.40 -16.24
N ILE A 193 25.59 -17.85 -15.18
CA ILE A 193 25.25 -17.48 -13.80
C ILE A 193 25.43 -15.97 -13.56
N ARG A 194 26.48 -15.34 -14.11
CA ARG A 194 26.67 -13.88 -13.99
C ARG A 194 25.53 -13.08 -14.64
N LYS A 195 25.02 -13.55 -15.79
CA LYS A 195 23.90 -12.90 -16.49
C LYS A 195 22.61 -13.06 -15.67
N VAL A 196 22.35 -14.25 -15.15
CA VAL A 196 21.20 -14.52 -14.27
C VAL A 196 21.29 -13.66 -13.00
N MET A 197 22.43 -13.61 -12.33
CA MET A 197 22.62 -12.79 -11.12
C MET A 197 22.36 -11.29 -11.37
N LYS A 198 22.79 -10.76 -12.53
CA LYS A 198 22.53 -9.36 -12.92
C LYS A 198 21.05 -9.07 -13.18
N LEU A 199 20.31 -10.04 -13.73
CA LEU A 199 18.87 -9.88 -14.01
C LEU A 199 18.05 -10.00 -12.71
N ILE A 200 18.42 -10.95 -11.83
CA ILE A 200 17.80 -11.09 -10.49
C ILE A 200 18.04 -9.84 -9.65
N SER A 201 19.25 -9.26 -9.69
CA SER A 201 19.57 -8.06 -8.90
C SER A 201 18.73 -6.84 -9.32
N LYS A 202 18.24 -6.80 -10.57
CA LYS A 202 17.29 -5.79 -11.06
C LYS A 202 15.84 -6.04 -10.66
N GLY A 203 15.52 -7.21 -10.10
CA GLY A 203 14.15 -7.57 -9.72
C GLY A 203 13.31 -8.13 -10.88
N GLU A 204 13.93 -8.50 -12.00
CA GLU A 204 13.22 -9.09 -13.15
C GLU A 204 12.87 -10.56 -12.91
N MET A 205 11.75 -11.03 -13.47
CA MET A 205 11.40 -12.45 -13.50
C MET A 205 12.14 -13.14 -14.65
N ILE A 206 12.79 -14.27 -14.35
CA ILE A 206 13.64 -14.99 -15.31
C ILE A 206 13.11 -16.40 -15.53
N ARG A 207 12.88 -16.76 -16.79
CA ARG A 207 12.57 -18.12 -17.21
C ARG A 207 13.86 -18.89 -17.52
N ILE A 208 14.09 -20.03 -16.88
CA ILE A 208 15.16 -20.97 -17.22
C ILE A 208 14.59 -22.11 -18.05
N THR A 209 15.18 -22.39 -19.21
CA THR A 209 14.70 -23.40 -20.16
C THR A 209 15.78 -24.42 -20.53
N ARG A 210 15.34 -25.63 -20.92
CA ARG A 210 16.17 -26.67 -21.54
C ARG A 210 15.38 -27.37 -22.62
N SER A 211 15.96 -27.43 -23.83
CA SER A 211 15.31 -28.02 -25.01
C SER A 211 13.90 -27.46 -25.29
N GLY A 212 13.68 -26.16 -25.03
CA GLY A 212 12.39 -25.47 -25.22
C GLY A 212 11.43 -25.55 -24.03
N SER A 213 11.61 -26.50 -23.11
CA SER A 213 10.78 -26.64 -21.91
C SER A 213 11.23 -25.72 -20.79
N THR A 214 10.27 -25.10 -20.07
CA THR A 214 10.55 -24.36 -18.83
C THR A 214 10.98 -25.32 -17.73
N LEU A 215 12.17 -25.10 -17.18
CA LEU A 215 12.66 -25.83 -16.01
C LEU A 215 12.31 -25.11 -14.70
N TYR A 216 12.56 -23.80 -14.66
CA TYR A 216 12.32 -22.95 -13.48
C TYR A 216 11.94 -21.54 -13.91
N THR A 217 11.19 -20.85 -13.07
CA THR A 217 11.05 -19.39 -13.11
C THR A 217 11.59 -18.82 -11.81
N ILE A 218 12.52 -17.88 -11.89
CA ILE A 218 13.21 -17.29 -10.74
C ILE A 218 12.99 -15.79 -10.76
N GLY A 219 12.44 -15.26 -9.68
CA GLY A 219 12.38 -13.84 -9.40
C GLY A 219 13.15 -13.50 -8.13
N ARG A 220 13.20 -12.22 -7.79
CA ARG A 220 13.76 -11.79 -6.49
C ARG A 220 12.94 -12.25 -5.28
N ASP A 221 11.77 -12.84 -5.53
CA ASP A 221 10.87 -13.45 -4.55
C ASP A 221 11.34 -14.82 -4.04
N THR A 222 12.24 -15.54 -4.75
CA THR A 222 12.64 -16.91 -4.39
C THR A 222 13.79 -17.01 -3.38
N ASN A 223 14.36 -15.91 -2.89
CA ASN A 223 15.48 -15.94 -1.94
C ASN A 223 15.11 -15.41 -0.55
N ARG A 224 14.61 -16.31 0.31
CA ARG A 224 15.09 -16.39 1.70
C ARG A 224 15.74 -17.76 1.89
N LEU A 225 17.06 -17.81 1.80
CA LEU A 225 17.80 -18.74 2.64
C LEU A 225 17.72 -18.14 4.05
N PHE A 226 16.97 -18.82 4.93
CA PHE A 226 17.07 -18.58 6.37
C PHE A 226 18.46 -18.98 6.87
#